data_AF-Q87HP9-F1
#
_entry.id   AF-Q87HP9-F1
#
_cell.length_a   1.000
_cell.length_b   1.000
_cell.length_c   1.000
_cell.angle_alpha   90.00
_cell.angle_beta   90.00
_cell.angle_gamma   90.00
#
_symmetry.space_group_name_H-M   'P 1'
#
loop_
_entity.id
_entity.type
_entity.pdbx_description
1 polymer ?
#
loop_
_entity_poly.entity_id
_entity_poly.type
_entity_poly.pdbx_seq_one_letter_code
_entity_poly.pdbx_strand_id
1 'polypeptide(L)' 'MAMDKLLASALEIKQRTMVTGLFAKNGFKIAMTDFDDVTFEREGVQVNVHFDMASNAESVSVLSKKPFSLTR' A
#
# COMPACT_ATOMS: atom_id res chain seq x y z
N MET A 1 -11.12 4.63 -8.93
CA MET A 1 -11.36 5.23 -7.60
C MET A 1 -10.30 6.30 -7.35
N ALA A 2 -10.64 7.42 -6.69
CA ALA A 2 -9.64 8.42 -6.27
C ALA A 2 -8.67 7.82 -5.23
N MET A 3 -7.44 8.31 -5.17
CA MET A 3 -6.39 7.76 -4.30
C MET A 3 -6.79 7.85 -2.83
N ASP A 4 -7.29 8.99 -2.40
CA ASP A 4 -7.67 9.28 -1.00
C ASP A 4 -8.78 8.30 -0.53
N LYS A 5 -9.74 8.02 -1.42
CA LYS A 5 -10.80 7.06 -1.17
C LYS A 5 -10.29 5.61 -1.11
N LEU A 6 -9.32 5.26 -1.95
CA LEU A 6 -8.68 3.94 -1.93
C LEU A 6 -7.99 3.70 -0.58
N LEU A 7 -7.26 4.70 -0.09
CA LEU A 7 -6.56 4.64 1.20
C LEU A 7 -7.54 4.54 2.37
N ALA A 8 -8.58 5.37 2.37
CA ALA A 8 -9.63 5.31 3.40
C ALA A 8 -10.34 3.94 3.42
N SER A 9 -10.70 3.40 2.25
CA SER A 9 -11.34 2.08 2.15
C SER A 9 -10.42 0.94 2.59
N ALA A 10 -9.10 1.05 2.41
CA ALA A 10 -8.16 0.04 2.92
C ALA A 10 -8.19 -0.03 4.47
N LEU A 11 -8.19 1.13 5.13
CA LEU A 11 -8.27 1.23 6.59
C LEU A 11 -9.64 0.83 7.15
N GLU A 12 -10.71 1.02 6.38
CA GLU A 12 -12.06 0.59 6.76
C GLU A 12 -12.23 -0.93 6.66
N ILE A 13 -11.74 -1.53 5.56
CA ILE A 13 -11.82 -2.98 5.32
C ILE A 13 -10.98 -3.77 6.33
N LYS A 14 -9.81 -3.22 6.71
CA LYS A 14 -8.82 -3.80 7.63
C LYS A 14 -8.18 -5.11 7.14
N GLN A 15 -8.97 -6.15 6.91
CA GLN A 15 -8.48 -7.52 6.67
C GLN A 15 -7.48 -7.60 5.50
N ARG A 16 -6.26 -8.09 5.77
CA ARG A 16 -5.14 -8.14 4.81
C ARG A 16 -5.51 -8.67 3.44
N THR A 17 -6.18 -9.83 3.37
CA THR A 17 -6.59 -10.44 2.10
C THR A 17 -7.56 -9.57 1.29
N MET A 18 -8.44 -8.83 1.98
CA MET A 18 -9.41 -7.96 1.33
C MET A 18 -8.75 -6.65 0.86
N VAL A 19 -7.81 -6.12 1.66
CA VAL A 19 -7.03 -4.94 1.30
C VAL A 19 -6.13 -5.23 0.10
N THR A 20 -5.41 -6.35 0.07
CA THR A 20 -4.59 -6.74 -1.10
C THR A 20 -5.45 -6.89 -2.36
N GLY A 21 -6.63 -7.50 -2.24
CA GLY A 21 -7.61 -7.59 -3.32
C GLY A 21 -8.12 -6.22 -3.79
N LEU A 22 -8.34 -5.27 -2.88
CA LEU A 22 -8.75 -3.90 -3.20
C LEU A 22 -7.68 -3.19 -4.04
N PHE A 23 -6.41 -3.27 -3.63
CA PHE A 23 -5.29 -2.67 -4.37
C PHE A 23 -5.11 -3.31 -5.76
N ALA A 24 -5.17 -4.64 -5.85
CA ALA A 24 -5.08 -5.37 -7.12
C ALA A 24 -6.21 -4.97 -8.10
N LYS A 25 -7.46 -4.87 -7.62
CA LYS A 25 -8.61 -4.40 -8.43
C LYS A 25 -8.45 -2.97 -8.93
N ASN A 26 -7.64 -2.15 -8.26
CA ASN A 26 -7.33 -0.78 -8.66
C ASN A 26 -6.00 -0.66 -9.43
N GLY A 27 -5.45 -1.77 -9.92
CA GLY A 27 -4.28 -1.79 -10.81
C GLY A 27 -2.93 -1.68 -10.11
N PHE A 28 -2.89 -1.78 -8.79
CA PHE A 28 -1.64 -1.88 -8.06
C PHE A 28 -1.11 -3.31 -8.06
N LYS A 29 0.21 -3.47 -8.06
CA LYS A 29 0.90 -4.75 -7.87
C LYS A 29 1.69 -4.73 -6.57
N ILE A 30 1.89 -5.90 -5.96
CA ILE A 30 2.77 -6.02 -4.80
C ILE A 30 4.21 -5.79 -5.28
N ALA A 31 4.86 -4.76 -4.75
CA ALA A 31 6.25 -4.43 -5.02
C ALA A 31 7.18 -5.06 -3.97
N MET A 32 6.77 -5.06 -2.71
CA MET A 32 7.55 -5.61 -1.59
C MET A 32 6.61 -6.08 -0.47
N THR A 33 7.03 -7.10 0.26
CA THR A 33 6.41 -7.53 1.52
C THR A 33 7.49 -7.63 2.59
N ASP A 34 7.24 -7.07 3.75
CA ASP A 34 8.16 -7.13 4.90
C ASP A 34 7.35 -7.46 6.16
N PHE A 35 7.28 -8.75 6.52
CA PHE A 35 6.44 -9.29 7.61
C PHE A 35 4.98 -8.78 7.54
N ASP A 36 4.72 -7.74 8.34
CA ASP A 36 3.45 -7.09 8.57
C ASP A 36 3.18 -5.94 7.60
N ASP A 37 4.15 -5.56 6.78
CA ASP A 37 4.04 -4.49 5.80
C ASP A 37 3.90 -5.02 4.36
N VAL A 38 3.06 -4.37 3.57
CA VAL A 38 2.90 -4.62 2.14
C VAL A 38 3.01 -3.32 1.36
N THR A 39 3.95 -3.27 0.43
CA THR A 39 4.12 -2.15 -0.50
C THR A 39 3.51 -2.47 -1.85
N PHE A 40 2.61 -1.62 -2.30
CA PHE A 40 1.92 -1.67 -3.58
C PHE A 40 2.49 -0.62 -4.54
N GLU A 41 2.65 -0.94 -5.82
CA GLU A 41 3.10 0.01 -6.84
C GLU A 41 2.12 0.10 -8.03
N ARG A 42 1.86 1.32 -8.49
CA ARG A 42 1.15 1.62 -9.73
C ARG A 42 1.72 2.90 -10.35
N GLU A 43 2.17 2.83 -11.59
CA GLU A 43 2.61 4.00 -12.38
C GLU A 43 3.66 4.87 -11.65
N GLY A 44 4.58 4.24 -10.90
CA GLY A 44 5.63 4.93 -10.13
C GLY A 44 5.19 5.48 -8.77
N VAL A 45 3.91 5.35 -8.40
CA VAL A 45 3.39 5.62 -7.05
C VAL A 45 3.49 4.36 -6.21
N GLN A 46 4.13 4.46 -5.05
CA GLN A 46 4.18 3.38 -4.07
C GLN A 46 3.30 3.70 -2.86
N VAL A 47 2.66 2.67 -2.33
CA VAL A 47 1.78 2.74 -1.16
C VAL A 47 2.17 1.63 -0.21
N ASN A 48 2.60 1.97 0.98
CA ASN A 48 2.85 0.99 2.03
C ASN A 48 1.63 0.90 2.95
N VAL A 49 1.21 -0.32 3.24
CA VAL A 49 0.16 -0.64 4.22
C VAL A 49 0.78 -1.49 5.32
N HIS A 50 0.66 -1.02 6.55
CA HIS A 50 1.07 -1.75 7.75
C HIS A 50 -0.12 -2.52 8.32
N PHE A 51 0.09 -3.79 8.64
CA PHE A 51 -0.89 -4.68 9.26
C PHE A 51 -0.50 -5.01 10.70
N ASP A 52 -1.47 -5.08 11.62
CA ASP A 52 -1.20 -5.51 12.99
C ASP A 52 -1.02 -7.04 13.10
N MET A 53 -0.71 -7.53 14.30
CA MET A 53 -0.59 -8.97 14.57
C MET A 53 -1.88 -9.77 14.31
N ALA A 54 -3.04 -9.11 14.23
CA ALA A 54 -4.32 -9.70 13.85
C ALA A 54 -4.62 -9.57 12.34
N SER A 55 -3.63 -9.16 11.54
CA SER A 55 -3.72 -8.94 10.09
C SER A 55 -4.74 -7.89 9.67
N ASN A 56 -4.96 -6.87 10.50
CA ASN A 56 -5.77 -5.70 10.18
C ASN A 56 -4.88 -4.53 9.75
N ALA A 57 -5.25 -3.83 8.67
CA ALA A 57 -4.59 -2.61 8.25
C ALA A 57 -4.71 -1.54 9.34
N GLU A 58 -3.59 -1.13 9.89
CA GLU A 58 -3.51 -0.13 10.95
C GLU A 58 -3.14 1.23 10.39
N SER A 59 -2.25 1.26 9.39
CA SER A 59 -1.84 2.51 8.75
C SER A 59 -1.53 2.34 7.27
N VAL A 60 -1.62 3.45 6.53
CA VAL A 60 -1.30 3.50 5.10
C VAL A 60 -0.54 4.78 4.79
N SER A 61 0.54 4.65 4.00
CA SER A 61 1.40 5.77 3.62
C SER A 61 1.74 5.72 2.14
N VAL A 62 1.81 6.90 1.51
CA VAL A 62 2.26 7.02 0.12
C VAL A 62 3.76 7.27 0.12
N LEU A 63 4.51 6.30 -0.42
CA LEU A 63 5.95 6.42 -0.61
C LEU A 63 6.18 7.12 -1.95
N SER A 64 6.44 8.42 -1.91
CA SER A 64 6.87 9.15 -3.11
C SER A 64 8.27 8.65 -3.49
N LYS A 65 8.46 8.19 -4.73
CA LYS A 65 9.80 8.05 -5.32
C LYS A 65 10.41 9.45 -5.41
N LYS A 66 11.13 9.89 -4.38
CA LYS A 66 12.27 10.75 -4.65
C LYS A 66 13.18 9.93 -5.56
N PRO A 67 13.58 10.42 -6.74
CA PRO A 67 14.67 9.78 -7.45
C PRO A 67 15.82 9.70 -6.46
N PHE A 68 16.35 8.50 -6.26
CA PHE A 68 17.58 8.31 -5.54
C PHE A 68 18.66 9.05 -6.33
N SER A 69 18.85 10.34 -6.04
CA SER A 69 19.97 11.11 -6.56
C SER A 69 21.19 10.60 -5.82
N LEU A 70 21.85 9.60 -6.41
CA LEU A 70 23.23 9.27 -6.11
C LEU A 70 24.07 10.48 -6.57
N THR A 71 24.22 11.49 -5.71
CA THR A 71 25.26 12.50 -5.90
C THR A 71 26.61 11.83 -5.69
N ARG A 72 27.24 11.56 -6.84
CA ARG A 72 28.66 11.32 -7.14
C ARG A 72 29.65 11.21 -6.00
#